data_AF-A0AA44F8E0-F1
#
_entry.id   AF-A0AA44F8E0-F1
#
_cell.length_a   1.000
_cell.length_b   1.000
_cell.length_c   1.000
_cell.angle_alpha   90.00
_cell.angle_beta   90.00
_cell.angle_gamma   90.00
#
_symmetry.space_group_name_H-M   'P 1'
#
loop_
_entity.id
_entity.type
_entity.pdbx_description
1 polymer ?
#
loop_
_entity_poly.entity_id
_entity_poly.type
_entity_poly.pdbx_seq_one_letter_code
_entity_poly.pdbx_strand_id
1 'polypeptide(L)'
;MASEARVGTVAPFETEMEYVRDASRLAPDIQAAVGFAANDEALIIVSNQLYVLPRTKLMYFDVVRLTTAKGGGESTLHAHCRSEACGIESRAVLVAQATDPDGVTKLAEELGKRFGCPVEIGPYYSDV
;
A
#
# COMPACT_ATOMS: atom_id res chain seq x y z
N MET A 1 -25.35 -33.07 15.40
CA MET A 1 -25.25 -31.76 16.06
C MET A 1 -24.22 -30.96 15.30
N ALA A 2 -24.66 -30.04 14.44
CA ALA A 2 -23.79 -29.13 13.72
C ALA A 2 -24.07 -27.72 14.27
N SER A 3 -23.04 -27.07 14.79
CA SER A 3 -23.11 -25.73 15.36
C SER A 3 -23.40 -24.72 14.23
N GLU A 4 -24.52 -24.01 14.35
CA GLU A 4 -24.84 -22.85 13.52
C GLU A 4 -23.79 -21.76 13.71
N ALA A 5 -23.14 -21.35 12.62
CA ALA A 5 -22.34 -20.13 12.60
C ALA A 5 -23.31 -18.95 12.65
N ARG A 6 -23.30 -18.20 13.76
CA ARG A 6 -24.07 -16.97 13.90
C ARG A 6 -23.37 -15.86 13.11
N VAL A 7 -24.06 -15.34 12.09
CA VAL A 7 -23.70 -14.08 11.42
C VAL A 7 -23.78 -12.97 12.45
N GLY A 8 -22.64 -12.32 12.72
CA GLY A 8 -22.58 -11.14 13.57
C GLY A 8 -23.39 -10.00 12.95
N THR A 9 -24.26 -9.42 13.75
CA THR A 9 -25.13 -8.29 13.40
C THR A 9 -24.30 -7.14 12.83
N VAL A 10 -24.67 -6.69 11.64
CA VAL A 10 -24.06 -5.60 10.87
C VAL A 10 -23.88 -4.35 11.75
N ALA A 11 -22.65 -3.83 11.82
CA ALA A 11 -22.37 -2.55 12.46
C ALA A 11 -22.90 -1.41 11.56
N PRO A 12 -23.48 -0.33 12.10
CA PRO A 12 -24.27 0.66 11.36
C PRO A 12 -23.48 1.58 10.39
N PHE A 13 -22.28 1.18 9.96
CA PHE A 13 -21.46 1.89 8.98
C PHE A 13 -20.72 0.87 8.10
N GLU A 14 -21.47 0.11 7.29
CA GLU A 14 -20.92 -0.69 6.20
C GLU A 14 -20.20 0.24 5.21
N THR A 15 -18.87 0.25 5.28
CA THR A 15 -18.01 0.61 4.15
C THR A 15 -17.70 -0.68 3.42
N GLU A 16 -17.73 -0.66 2.09
CA GLU A 16 -17.27 -1.75 1.22
C GLU A 16 -15.75 -2.00 1.42
N MET A 17 -15.39 -2.52 2.59
CA MET A 17 -14.02 -2.88 2.96
C MET A 17 -14.09 -4.24 3.63
N GLU A 18 -13.80 -5.28 2.86
CA GLU A 18 -13.56 -6.62 3.38
C GLU A 18 -12.20 -6.61 4.08
N TYR A 19 -12.20 -6.22 5.36
CA TYR A 19 -11.01 -6.23 6.19
C TYR A 19 -10.60 -7.66 6.53
N VAL A 20 -9.53 -8.17 5.92
CA VAL A 20 -8.81 -9.31 6.49
C VAL A 20 -8.07 -8.79 7.73
N ARG A 21 -8.63 -9.08 8.90
CA ARG A 21 -8.19 -8.54 10.21
C ARG A 21 -6.84 -9.10 10.70
N ASP A 22 -6.30 -10.14 10.06
CA ASP A 22 -5.02 -10.74 10.43
C ASP A 22 -4.29 -11.29 9.19
N ALA A 23 -3.50 -10.43 8.54
CA ALA A 23 -2.68 -10.82 7.39
C ALA A 23 -1.47 -11.70 7.80
N SER A 24 -1.14 -11.81 9.09
CA SER A 24 0.00 -12.59 9.56
C SER A 24 -0.18 -14.10 9.38
N ARG A 25 -1.42 -14.54 9.14
CA ARG A 25 -1.78 -15.95 8.85
C ARG A 25 -1.96 -16.24 7.37
N LEU A 26 -1.74 -15.25 6.51
CA LEU A 26 -1.71 -15.48 5.07
C LEU A 26 -0.49 -16.35 4.74
N ALA A 27 -0.59 -17.14 3.66
CA ALA A 27 0.53 -17.97 3.23
C ALA A 27 1.78 -17.10 3.01
N PRO A 28 3.00 -17.58 3.34
CA PRO A 28 4.22 -16.79 3.17
C PRO A 28 4.36 -16.18 1.77
N ASP A 29 3.84 -16.90 0.78
CA ASP A 29 3.86 -16.62 -0.65
C ASP A 29 3.09 -15.34 -1.05
N ILE A 30 2.20 -14.87 -0.18
CA ILE A 30 1.38 -13.66 -0.39
C ILE A 30 1.71 -12.55 0.61
N GLN A 31 2.61 -12.78 1.57
CA GLN A 31 3.09 -11.75 2.48
C GLN A 31 4.10 -10.84 1.76
N ALA A 32 3.99 -9.52 1.96
CA ALA A 32 4.73 -8.50 1.20
C ALA A 32 4.39 -8.48 -0.32
N ALA A 33 3.21 -8.96 -0.70
CA ALA A 33 2.76 -8.95 -2.08
C ALA A 33 2.06 -7.62 -2.45
N VAL A 34 2.29 -7.18 -3.68
CA VAL A 34 1.54 -6.12 -4.35
C VAL A 34 0.71 -6.77 -5.45
N GLY A 35 -0.60 -6.56 -5.42
CA GLY A 35 -1.56 -7.09 -6.37
C GLY A 35 -2.48 -6.02 -6.92
N PHE A 36 -3.31 -6.39 -7.89
CA PHE A 36 -4.21 -5.49 -8.59
C PHE A 36 -5.60 -6.13 -8.68
N ALA A 37 -6.64 -5.34 -8.42
CA ALA A 37 -7.99 -5.75 -8.75
C ALA A 37 -8.17 -5.80 -10.28
N ALA A 38 -9.22 -6.46 -10.75
CA ALA A 38 -9.56 -6.50 -12.17
C ALA A 38 -9.65 -5.07 -12.74
N ASN A 39 -9.16 -4.88 -13.97
CA ASN A 39 -9.14 -3.59 -14.66
C ASN A 39 -8.44 -2.45 -13.90
N ASP A 40 -7.54 -2.77 -12.96
CA ASP A 40 -6.80 -1.80 -12.15
C ASP A 40 -7.71 -0.87 -11.33
N GLU A 41 -8.87 -1.38 -10.91
CA GLU A 41 -9.84 -0.64 -10.09
C GLU A 41 -9.31 -0.38 -8.67
N ALA A 42 -8.36 -1.20 -8.20
CA ALA A 42 -7.70 -1.02 -6.91
C ALA A 42 -6.28 -1.59 -6.89
N LEU A 43 -5.42 -0.96 -6.10
CA LEU A 43 -4.12 -1.48 -5.68
C LEU A 43 -4.30 -2.28 -4.39
N ILE A 44 -3.79 -3.51 -4.36
CA ILE A 44 -3.87 -4.40 -3.21
C ILE A 44 -2.46 -4.54 -2.64
N ILE A 45 -2.28 -4.26 -1.34
CA ILE A 45 -1.00 -4.37 -0.66
C ILE A 45 -1.19 -5.30 0.53
N VAL A 46 -0.42 -6.38 0.57
CA VAL A 46 -0.41 -7.33 1.68
C VAL A 46 0.88 -7.13 2.46
N SER A 47 0.79 -6.56 3.65
CA SER A 47 1.92 -6.40 4.58
C SER A 47 1.59 -7.05 5.93
N ASN A 48 1.79 -6.35 7.04
CA ASN A 48 1.21 -6.73 8.33
C ASN A 48 -0.32 -6.55 8.36
N GLN A 49 -0.87 -5.83 7.38
CA GLN A 49 -2.30 -5.61 7.15
C GLN A 49 -2.60 -5.74 5.65
N LEU A 50 -3.86 -6.02 5.31
CA LEU A 50 -4.34 -5.95 3.94
C LEU A 50 -4.85 -4.54 3.66
N TYR A 51 -4.28 -3.87 2.66
CA TYR A 51 -4.77 -2.60 2.14
C TYR A 51 -5.36 -2.82 0.75
N VAL A 52 -6.58 -2.32 0.55
CA VAL A 52 -7.20 -2.20 -0.78
C VAL A 52 -7.39 -0.72 -1.02
N LEU A 53 -6.68 -0.18 -2.01
CA LEU A 53 -6.64 1.25 -2.32
C LEU A 53 -7.37 1.46 -3.66
N PRO A 54 -8.61 1.95 -3.65
CA PRO A 54 -9.34 2.21 -4.89
C PRO A 54 -8.60 3.21 -5.76
N ARG A 55 -8.60 2.99 -7.08
CA ARG A 55 -8.00 3.90 -8.06
C ARG A 55 -8.49 5.34 -7.90
N THR A 56 -9.77 5.51 -7.58
CA THR A 56 -10.41 6.82 -7.39
C THR A 56 -9.92 7.56 -6.14
N LYS A 57 -9.28 6.86 -5.20
CA LYS A 57 -8.73 7.42 -3.96
C LYS A 57 -7.22 7.61 -4.04
N LEU A 58 -6.53 6.93 -4.96
CA LEU A 58 -5.10 7.11 -5.21
C LEU A 58 -4.83 8.52 -5.73
N MET A 59 -3.96 9.24 -5.03
CA MET A 59 -3.62 10.62 -5.36
C MET A 59 -2.29 10.68 -6.11
N TYR A 60 -1.24 10.08 -5.55
CA TYR A 60 0.10 10.00 -6.14
C TYR A 60 0.91 8.89 -5.47
N PHE A 61 2.04 8.54 -6.09
CA PHE A 61 3.07 7.70 -5.50
C PHE A 61 4.27 8.56 -5.11
N ASP A 62 4.88 8.26 -3.97
CA ASP A 62 6.07 8.94 -3.45
C ASP A 62 7.21 7.95 -3.24
N VAL A 63 8.40 8.30 -3.74
CA VAL A 63 9.63 7.54 -3.55
C VAL A 63 10.58 8.31 -2.65
N VAL A 64 10.82 7.77 -1.45
CA VAL A 64 11.84 8.28 -0.53
C VAL A 64 13.11 7.46 -0.70
N ARG A 65 14.21 8.12 -1.06
CA ARG A 65 15.50 7.48 -1.30
C ARG A 65 16.47 7.85 -0.17
N LEU A 66 16.88 6.87 0.64
CA LEU A 66 17.91 7.07 1.66
C LEU A 66 19.25 6.55 1.17
N THR A 67 20.30 7.32 1.42
CA THR A 67 21.70 6.93 1.29
C THR A 67 22.27 6.78 2.69
N THR A 68 22.53 5.55 3.12
CA THR A 68 23.17 5.31 4.43
C THR A 68 24.69 5.52 4.31
N ALA A 69 25.32 5.98 5.39
CA ALA A 69 26.78 6.18 5.42
C ALA A 69 27.57 4.85 5.34
N LYS A 70 26.95 3.72 5.69
CA LYS A 70 27.48 2.36 5.54
C LYS A 70 26.32 1.38 5.26
N GLY A 71 26.37 0.67 4.13
CA GLY A 71 25.39 -0.35 3.75
C GLY A 71 24.62 -0.01 2.47
N GLY A 72 23.68 -0.87 2.07
CA GLY A 72 22.73 -0.57 0.99
C GLY A 72 21.67 0.38 1.56
N GLY A 73 21.63 1.62 1.06
CA GLY A 73 20.62 2.59 1.47
C GLY A 73 19.21 2.09 1.17
N GLU A 74 18.27 2.31 2.09
CA GLU A 74 16.89 1.84 1.91
C GLU A 74 16.06 2.88 1.17
N SER A 75 15.44 2.47 0.07
CA SER A 75 14.44 3.26 -0.64
C SER A 75 13.06 2.70 -0.36
N THR A 76 12.09 3.57 -0.16
CA THR A 76 10.71 3.22 0.14
C THR A 76 9.77 3.86 -0.87
N LEU A 77 8.71 3.13 -1.22
CA LEU A 77 7.63 3.59 -2.07
C LEU A 77 6.34 3.66 -1.25
N HIS A 78 5.70 4.82 -1.26
CA HIS A 78 4.42 5.06 -0.62
C HIS A 78 3.34 5.36 -1.65
N ALA A 79 2.14 4.83 -1.41
CA ALA A 79 0.92 5.24 -2.10
C ALA A 79 0.16 6.22 -1.22
N HIS A 80 -0.09 7.43 -1.73
CA HIS A 80 -0.88 8.44 -1.04
C HIS A 80 -2.33 8.36 -1.49
N CYS A 81 -3.22 8.17 -0.53
CA CYS A 81 -4.65 8.04 -0.77
C CYS A 81 -5.43 9.11 -0.02
N ARG A 82 -6.55 9.54 -0.59
CA ARG A 82 -7.50 10.41 0.13
C ARG A 82 -8.02 9.68 1.36
N SER A 83 -7.86 10.29 2.52
CA SER A 83 -8.39 9.76 3.78
C SER A 83 -9.85 10.17 3.97
N GLU A 84 -10.66 9.28 4.53
CA GLU A 84 -12.03 9.58 4.97
C GLU A 84 -12.08 9.96 6.45
N ALA A 85 -10.96 9.85 7.16
CA ALA A 85 -10.85 10.29 8.54
C ALA A 85 -10.88 11.81 8.64
N CYS A 86 -11.71 12.33 9.55
CA CYS A 86 -11.89 13.76 9.77
C CYS A 86 -10.54 14.45 10.08
N GLY A 87 -10.23 15.52 9.34
CA GLY A 87 -9.02 16.32 9.55
C GLY A 87 -7.73 15.73 8.96
N ILE A 88 -7.79 14.59 8.27
CA ILE A 88 -6.63 14.00 7.59
C ILE A 88 -6.87 14.10 6.07
N GLU A 89 -6.07 14.90 5.37
CA GLU A 89 -6.22 15.08 3.93
C GLU A 89 -5.77 13.85 3.13
N SER A 90 -4.66 13.23 3.55
CA SER A 90 -4.11 12.05 2.89
C SER A 90 -3.53 11.06 3.88
N ARG A 91 -3.53 9.79 3.47
CA ARG A 91 -2.88 8.69 4.18
C ARG A 91 -1.84 8.07 3.26
N ALA A 92 -0.62 7.92 3.77
CA ALA A 92 0.43 7.17 3.10
C ALA A 92 0.36 5.69 3.49
N VAL A 93 0.53 4.80 2.51
CA VAL A 93 0.63 3.35 2.70
C VAL A 93 1.93 2.86 2.06
N LEU A 94 2.77 2.15 2.82
CA LEU A 94 3.99 1.57 2.30
C LEU A 94 3.66 0.46 1.30
N VAL A 95 4.14 0.60 0.08
CA VAL A 95 3.96 -0.36 -1.02
C VAL A 95 5.16 -1.31 -1.11
N ALA A 96 6.37 -0.76 -1.07
CA ALA A 96 7.60 -1.52 -1.23
C ALA A 96 8.77 -0.84 -0.52
N GLN A 97 9.76 -1.64 -0.13
CA GLN A 97 11.03 -1.19 0.42
C GLN A 97 12.13 -2.07 -0.17
N ALA A 98 13.20 -1.45 -0.67
CA ALA A 98 14.34 -2.18 -1.21
C ALA A 98 15.63 -1.36 -1.07
N THR A 99 16.77 -2.06 -1.11
CA THR A 99 18.10 -1.45 -1.12
C THR A 99 18.52 -0.95 -2.51
N ASP A 100 17.68 -1.15 -3.53
CA ASP A 100 17.86 -0.68 -4.91
C ASP A 100 16.92 0.51 -5.20
N PRO A 101 17.43 1.76 -5.12
CA PRO A 101 16.63 2.96 -5.36
C PRO A 101 16.05 3.05 -6.78
N ASP A 102 16.77 2.52 -7.77
CA ASP A 102 16.34 2.55 -9.17
C ASP A 102 15.21 1.55 -9.39
N GLY A 103 15.29 0.38 -8.75
CA GLY A 103 14.20 -0.61 -8.73
C GLY A 103 12.91 -0.05 -8.13
N VAL A 104 13.01 0.65 -6.99
CA VAL A 104 11.85 1.29 -6.34
C VAL A 104 11.27 2.41 -7.22
N THR A 105 12.13 3.18 -7.88
CA THR A 105 11.72 4.26 -8.80
C THR A 105 10.98 3.70 -10.02
N LYS A 106 11.51 2.64 -10.64
CA LYS A 106 10.85 1.96 -11.77
C LYS A 106 9.48 1.42 -11.39
N LEU A 107 9.38 0.77 -10.23
CA LEU A 107 8.09 0.29 -9.72
C LEU A 107 7.10 1.44 -9.53
N ALA A 108 7.54 2.58 -8.98
CA ALA A 108 6.70 3.75 -8.82
C ALA A 108 6.19 4.31 -10.15
N GLU A 109 7.07 4.41 -11.16
CA GLU A 109 6.70 4.85 -12.51
C GLU A 109 5.71 3.89 -13.19
N GLU A 110 5.91 2.58 -13.05
CA GLU A 110 5.00 1.56 -13.57
C GLU A 110 3.61 1.68 -12.93
N LEU A 111 3.55 1.82 -11.61
CA LEU A 111 2.30 2.02 -10.88
C LEU A 111 1.64 3.36 -11.24
N GLY A 112 2.42 4.44 -11.35
CA GLY A 112 1.93 5.75 -11.78
C GLY A 112 1.28 5.71 -13.15
N LYS A 113 1.93 5.06 -14.13
CA LYS A 113 1.36 4.85 -15.47
C LYS A 113 0.11 4.00 -15.42
N ARG A 114 0.12 2.90 -14.67
CA ARG A 114 -0.99 1.95 -14.56
C ARG A 114 -2.24 2.61 -13.96
N PHE A 115 -2.08 3.33 -12.85
CA PHE A 115 -3.17 3.98 -12.14
C PHE A 115 -3.50 5.39 -12.65
N GLY A 116 -2.69 5.94 -13.57
CA GLY A 116 -2.87 7.30 -14.08
C GLY A 116 -2.64 8.37 -13.02
N CYS A 117 -1.74 8.08 -12.07
CA CYS A 117 -1.42 8.96 -10.95
C CYS A 117 -0.02 9.56 -11.13
N PRO A 118 0.21 10.80 -10.64
CA PRO A 118 1.55 11.37 -10.53
C PRO A 118 2.48 10.49 -9.70
N VAL A 119 3.78 10.63 -9.98
CA VAL A 119 4.86 10.01 -9.21
C VAL A 119 5.83 11.10 -8.79
N GLU A 120 6.08 11.20 -7.50
CA GLU A 120 7.05 12.10 -6.89
C GLU A 120 8.28 11.29 -6.50
N ILE A 121 9.45 11.71 -6.96
CA ILE A 121 10.71 11.05 -6.65
C ILE A 121 11.54 12.02 -5.82
N GLY A 122 11.60 11.77 -4.52
CA GLY A 122 12.36 12.59 -3.57
C GLY A 122 13.87 12.56 -3.87
N PRO A 123 14.63 13.58 -3.45
CA PRO A 123 16.09 13.57 -3.56
C PRO A 123 16.69 12.42 -2.73
N TYR A 124 17.96 12.12 -2.97
CA TYR A 124 18.71 11.24 -2.08
C TYR A 124 18.97 11.95 -0.75
N TYR A 125 18.34 11.48 0.32
CA TYR A 125 18.61 11.95 1.67
C TYR A 125 19.77 11.16 2.26
N SER A 126 20.68 11.87 2.93
CA SER A 126 21.75 11.26 3.71
C SER A 126 21.25 10.93 5.11
N ASP A 127 21.54 9.72 5.60
CA ASP A 127 21.17 9.26 6.95
C ASP A 127 22.12 9.81 8.05
N VAL A 128 22.43 11.12 8.02
CA VAL A 128 23.33 11.78 8.99
C VAL A 128 22.59 12.33 10.19
#